data_AF-A0A942RL32-F1
#
_entry.id   AF-A0A942RL32-F1
#
_cell.length_a   1.000
_cell.length_b   1.000
_cell.length_c   1.000
_cell.angle_alpha   90.00
_cell.angle_beta   90.00
_cell.angle_gamma   90.00
#
_symmetry.space_group_name_H-M   'P 1'
#
loop_
_entity.id
_entity.type
_entity.pdbx_description
1 polymer ?
#
loop_
_entity_poly.entity_id
_entity_poly.type
_entity_poly.pdbx_seq_one_letter_code
_entity_poly.pdbx_strand_id
1 'polypeptide(L)'
;MEQGLNELLQVRRDKLAELKDKGIDPYGEKFVPEHNAQEIMDNYDKYENKTVTLAGRIMAKRGHGKAGFAHLQGFTGKIQLYVRQDKLGEESYDLFTKIDIGDIVGLEGFVFTTQKGE
;
A
#
# COMPACT_ATOMS: atom_id res chain seq x y z
N MET A 1 0.05 1.25 29.96
CA MET A 1 -0.21 1.83 28.62
C MET A 1 1.06 2.36 27.96
N GLU A 2 2.02 2.96 28.68
CA GLU A 2 3.30 3.44 28.10
C GLU A 2 4.21 2.34 27.53
N GLN A 3 4.26 1.14 28.14
CA GLN A 3 5.15 0.06 27.68
C GLN A 3 4.84 -0.42 26.25
N GLY A 4 3.56 -0.62 25.92
CA GLY A 4 3.15 -1.05 24.57
C GLY A 4 3.37 0.01 23.48
N LEU A 5 3.34 1.30 23.83
CA LEU A 5 3.70 2.37 22.90
C LEU A 5 5.20 2.35 22.60
N ASN A 6 6.03 2.12 23.61
CA ASN A 6 7.48 2.06 23.43
C ASN A 6 7.90 0.86 22.58
N GLU A 7 7.29 -0.32 22.82
CA GLU A 7 7.50 -1.52 22.01
C GLU A 7 7.10 -1.31 20.55
N LEU A 8 5.93 -0.69 20.29
CA LEU A 8 5.49 -0.39 18.93
C LEU A 8 6.44 0.58 18.22
N LEU A 9 6.91 1.62 18.92
CA LEU A 9 7.87 2.58 18.36
C LEU A 9 9.21 1.91 18.06
N GLN A 10 9.66 0.99 18.90
CA GLN A 10 10.86 0.22 18.67
C GLN A 10 10.73 -0.66 17.41
N VAL A 11 9.63 -1.41 17.28
CA VAL A 11 9.37 -2.22 16.07
C VAL A 11 9.38 -1.37 14.80
N ARG A 12 8.79 -0.17 14.82
CA ARG A 12 8.81 0.73 13.64
C ARG A 12 10.20 1.27 13.33
N ARG A 13 11.02 1.54 14.35
CA ARG A 13 12.41 1.96 14.18
C ARG A 13 13.28 0.84 13.61
N ASP A 14 13.10 -0.38 14.10
CA ASP A 14 13.83 -1.55 13.62
C ASP A 14 13.50 -1.81 12.14
N LYS A 15 12.23 -1.76 11.75
CA LYS A 15 11.82 -1.83 10.34
C LYS A 15 12.41 -0.72 9.48
N LEU A 16 12.47 0.51 10.00
CA LEU A 16 13.08 1.63 9.29
C LEU A 16 14.58 1.39 9.07
N ALA A 17 15.28 0.83 10.05
CA ALA A 17 16.68 0.44 9.92
C ALA A 17 16.85 -0.67 8.87
N GLU A 18 16.02 -1.72 8.91
CA GLU A 18 16.03 -2.80 7.90
C GLU A 18 15.85 -2.27 6.47
N LEU A 19 14.96 -1.30 6.26
CA LEU A 19 14.75 -0.70 4.93
C LEU A 19 16.01 0.02 4.45
N LYS A 20 16.66 0.79 5.33
CA LYS A 20 17.92 1.47 5.01
C LYS A 20 19.06 0.50 4.71
N ASP A 21 19.18 -0.58 5.47
CA ASP A 21 20.20 -1.61 5.25
C ASP A 21 20.02 -2.33 3.90
N LYS A 22 18.77 -2.42 3.42
CA LYS A 22 18.44 -2.90 2.07
C LYS A 22 18.66 -1.85 0.97
N GLY A 23 19.12 -0.65 1.32
CA GLY A 23 19.30 0.45 0.36
C GLY A 23 18.00 1.12 -0.09
N ILE A 24 16.89 0.87 0.60
CA ILE A 24 15.59 1.49 0.31
C ILE A 24 15.45 2.75 1.15
N ASP A 25 15.22 3.90 0.53
CA ASP A 25 14.91 5.13 1.26
C ASP A 25 13.49 5.03 1.87
N PRO A 26 13.35 4.99 3.20
CA PRO A 26 12.04 4.89 3.85
C PRO A 26 11.16 6.13 3.63
N TYR A 27 11.72 7.25 3.18
CA TYR A 27 10.97 8.46 2.84
C TYR A 27 10.61 8.56 1.35
N GLY A 28 11.13 7.63 0.54
CA GLY A 28 10.88 7.55 -0.88
C GLY A 28 11.38 8.76 -1.68
N GLU A 29 10.95 8.83 -2.93
CA GLU A 29 11.25 9.93 -3.84
C GLU A 29 9.96 10.69 -4.22
N LYS A 30 10.10 11.73 -5.04
CA LYS A 30 8.96 12.45 -5.59
C LYS A 30 8.09 11.49 -6.42
N PHE A 31 6.90 11.20 -5.92
CA PHE A 31 5.86 10.44 -6.63
C PHE A 31 4.70 11.36 -6.98
N VAL A 32 4.29 11.37 -8.26
CA VAL A 32 3.18 12.20 -8.75
C VAL A 32 2.05 11.25 -9.17
N PRO A 33 1.02 11.03 -8.34
CA PRO A 33 -0.13 10.23 -8.74
C PRO A 33 -0.91 10.96 -9.83
N GLU A 34 -1.30 10.23 -10.88
CA GLU A 34 -2.13 10.77 -11.96
C GLU A 34 -3.62 10.68 -11.64
N HIS A 35 -4.00 9.79 -10.72
CA HIS A 35 -5.40 9.47 -10.44
C HIS A 35 -5.77 9.73 -8.99
N ASN A 36 -7.07 9.80 -8.73
CA ASN A 36 -7.63 9.89 -7.39
C ASN A 36 -8.52 8.69 -7.08
N ALA A 37 -8.51 8.23 -5.82
CA ALA A 37 -9.27 7.05 -5.41
C ALA A 37 -10.78 7.20 -5.68
N GLN A 38 -11.38 8.33 -5.31
CA GLN A 38 -12.82 8.55 -5.52
C GLN A 38 -13.19 8.60 -7.01
N GLU A 39 -12.34 9.17 -7.86
CA GLU A 39 -12.59 9.28 -9.30
C GLU A 39 -12.65 7.90 -9.97
N ILE A 40 -11.75 7.00 -9.59
CA ILE A 40 -11.72 5.63 -10.07
C ILE A 40 -12.98 4.88 -9.64
N MET A 41 -13.39 5.05 -8.37
CA MET A 41 -14.60 4.40 -7.85
C MET A 41 -15.86 4.91 -8.56
N ASP A 42 -15.96 6.23 -8.79
CA ASP A 42 -17.13 6.84 -9.45
C ASP A 42 -17.19 6.54 -10.95
N ASN A 43 -16.06 6.22 -11.58
CA ASN A 43 -15.95 5.96 -13.01
C ASN A 43 -15.39 4.56 -13.31
N TYR A 44 -15.73 3.56 -12.49
CA TYR A 44 -15.17 2.20 -12.58
C TYR A 44 -15.13 1.65 -14.01
N ASP A 45 -16.25 1.74 -14.74
CA ASP A 45 -16.37 1.22 -16.11
C ASP A 45 -15.33 1.82 -17.09
N LYS A 46 -14.85 3.04 -16.82
CA LYS A 46 -13.82 3.70 -17.65
C LYS A 46 -12.41 3.26 -17.28
N TYR A 47 -12.23 2.78 -16.05
CA TYR A 47 -10.93 2.45 -15.47
C TYR A 47 -10.68 0.95 -15.39
N GLU A 48 -11.71 0.11 -15.53
CA GLU A 48 -11.57 -1.34 -15.56
C GLU A 48 -10.48 -1.78 -16.55
N ASN A 49 -9.55 -2.62 -16.07
CA ASN A 49 -8.38 -3.11 -16.78
C ASN A 49 -7.37 -2.02 -17.21
N LYS A 50 -7.51 -0.77 -16.75
CA LYS A 50 -6.51 0.28 -16.96
C LYS A 50 -5.54 0.36 -15.80
N THR A 51 -4.28 0.64 -16.14
CA THR A 51 -3.25 1.00 -15.18
C THR A 51 -3.52 2.40 -14.63
N VAL A 52 -3.47 2.52 -13.31
CA VAL A 52 -3.65 3.76 -12.56
C VAL A 52 -2.53 3.92 -11.55
N THR A 53 -2.18 5.16 -11.25
CA THR A 53 -1.19 5.53 -10.23
C THR A 53 -1.89 6.28 -9.10
N LEU A 54 -1.64 5.84 -7.86
CA LEU A 54 -2.26 6.38 -6.66
C LEU A 54 -1.23 6.54 -5.57
N ALA A 55 -1.47 7.52 -4.68
CA ALA A 55 -0.74 7.65 -3.44
C ALA A 55 -1.69 7.91 -2.28
N GLY A 56 -1.33 7.43 -1.10
CA GLY A 56 -2.17 7.59 0.08
C GLY A 56 -1.62 6.91 1.32
N ARG A 57 -2.40 6.95 2.39
CA ARG A 57 -2.06 6.35 3.68
C ARG A 57 -2.67 4.95 3.81
N ILE A 58 -1.88 3.98 4.28
CA ILE A 58 -2.40 2.66 4.64
C ILE A 58 -3.23 2.77 5.91
N MET A 59 -4.53 2.48 5.82
CA MET A 59 -5.46 2.53 6.95
C MET A 59 -5.69 1.17 7.58
N ALA A 60 -5.61 0.12 6.76
CA ALA A 60 -5.73 -1.26 7.20
C ALA A 60 -4.93 -2.14 6.25
N LYS A 61 -4.37 -3.22 6.77
CA LYS A 61 -3.62 -4.20 6.00
C LYS A 61 -3.87 -5.58 6.59
N ARG A 62 -4.13 -6.54 5.72
CA ARG A 62 -4.33 -7.95 6.06
C ARG A 62 -3.62 -8.78 4.99
N GLY A 63 -2.90 -9.80 5.38
CA GLY A 63 -2.21 -10.65 4.41
C GLY A 63 -1.83 -11.98 5.04
N HIS A 64 -1.84 -13.02 4.20
CA HIS A 64 -1.41 -14.34 4.61
C HIS A 64 -0.66 -15.00 3.45
N GLY A 65 0.59 -15.39 3.68
CA GLY A 65 1.43 -15.99 2.66
C GLY A 65 1.73 -15.02 1.50
N LYS A 66 1.39 -15.45 0.27
CA LYS A 66 1.78 -14.77 -1.00
C LYS A 66 0.74 -13.77 -1.54
N ALA A 67 -0.32 -13.51 -0.79
CA ALA A 67 -1.32 -12.50 -1.14
C ALA A 67 -1.69 -11.63 0.07
N GLY A 68 -1.96 -10.36 -0.19
CA GLY A 68 -2.36 -9.39 0.81
C GLY A 68 -3.39 -8.40 0.26
N PHE A 69 -4.12 -7.81 1.19
CA PHE A 69 -5.05 -6.72 0.95
C PHE A 69 -4.69 -5.55 1.85
N ALA A 70 -4.86 -4.35 1.34
CA ALA A 70 -4.74 -3.14 2.14
C ALA A 70 -5.80 -2.12 1.74
N HIS A 71 -6.18 -1.24 2.66
CA HIS A 71 -7.02 -0.09 2.35
C HIS A 71 -6.15 1.15 2.30
N LEU A 72 -6.11 1.78 1.13
CA LEU A 72 -5.42 3.04 0.90
C LEU A 72 -6.42 4.18 1.05
N GLN A 73 -6.14 5.11 1.95
CA GLN A 73 -6.82 6.41 2.01
C GLN A 73 -6.02 7.39 1.15
N GLY A 74 -6.53 7.67 -0.05
CA GLY A 74 -6.06 8.77 -0.88
C GLY A 74 -6.62 10.11 -0.40
N PHE A 75 -6.35 11.16 -1.18
CA PHE A 75 -6.81 12.52 -0.86
C PHE A 75 -8.33 12.65 -0.90
N THR A 76 -8.98 12.05 -1.90
CA THR A 76 -10.42 12.21 -2.14
C THR A 76 -11.26 11.04 -1.61
N GLY A 77 -10.67 9.88 -1.34
CA GLY A 77 -11.42 8.66 -1.02
C GLY A 77 -10.54 7.48 -0.61
N LYS A 78 -11.19 6.35 -0.36
CA LYS A 78 -10.55 5.07 -0.02
C LYS A 78 -10.62 4.11 -1.21
N ILE A 79 -9.59 3.31 -1.38
CA ILE A 79 -9.59 2.20 -2.35
C ILE A 79 -8.97 0.95 -1.73
N GLN A 80 -9.48 -0.22 -2.10
CA GLN A 80 -8.90 -1.50 -1.70
C GLN A 80 -7.76 -1.86 -2.66
N LEU A 81 -6.63 -2.27 -2.09
CA LEU A 81 -5.48 -2.79 -2.80
C LEU A 81 -5.48 -4.31 -2.69
N TYR A 82 -5.26 -4.99 -3.80
CA TYR A 82 -4.97 -6.42 -3.83
C TYR A 82 -3.57 -6.64 -4.36
N VAL A 83 -2.72 -7.24 -3.53
CA VAL A 83 -1.30 -7.41 -3.80
C VAL A 83 -0.97 -8.89 -3.79
N ARG A 84 -0.28 -9.38 -4.82
CA ARG A 84 0.21 -10.75 -4.90
C ARG A 84 1.70 -10.78 -5.22
N GLN A 85 2.43 -11.65 -4.54
CA GLN A 85 3.88 -11.80 -4.72
C GLN A 85 4.26 -12.20 -6.15
N ASP A 86 3.47 -13.05 -6.80
CA ASP A 86 3.74 -13.54 -8.16
C ASP A 86 3.58 -12.46 -9.25
N LYS A 87 2.85 -11.38 -8.94
CA LYS A 87 2.65 -10.23 -9.84
C LYS A 87 3.56 -9.06 -9.49
N LEU A 88 3.77 -8.81 -8.20
CA LEU A 88 4.56 -7.69 -7.72
C LEU A 88 6.08 -7.99 -7.72
N GLY A 89 6.46 -9.26 -7.68
CA GLY A 89 7.85 -9.68 -7.48
C GLY A 89 8.21 -9.79 -5.99
N GLU A 90 9.27 -10.52 -5.70
CA GLU A 90 9.65 -10.86 -4.32
C GLU A 90 10.10 -9.63 -3.52
N GLU A 91 10.92 -8.77 -4.11
CA GLU A 91 11.45 -7.56 -3.46
C GLU A 91 10.36 -6.56 -3.08
N SER A 92 9.52 -6.20 -4.04
CA SER A 92 8.40 -5.28 -3.80
C SER A 92 7.33 -5.88 -2.88
N TYR A 93 7.15 -7.21 -2.91
CA TYR A 93 6.26 -7.87 -1.95
C TYR A 93 6.84 -7.87 -0.53
N ASP A 94 8.15 -8.10 -0.37
CA ASP A 94 8.82 -7.97 0.93
C ASP A 94 8.65 -6.54 1.48
N LEU A 95 8.84 -5.52 0.64
CA LEU A 95 8.55 -4.12 1.01
C LEU A 95 7.09 -3.96 1.45
N PHE A 96 6.13 -4.46 0.67
CA PHE A 96 4.71 -4.43 1.04
C PHE A 96 4.45 -5.10 2.39
N THR A 97 5.11 -6.23 2.70
CA THR A 97 4.94 -6.91 3.99
C THR A 97 5.49 -6.13 5.18
N LYS A 98 6.51 -5.29 4.98
CA LYS A 98 7.12 -4.45 6.01
C LYS A 98 6.33 -3.18 6.33
N ILE A 99 5.58 -2.64 5.36
CA ILE A 99 4.72 -1.46 5.52
C ILE A 99 3.69 -1.65 6.64
N ASP A 100 3.52 -0.63 7.48
CA ASP A 100 2.59 -0.58 8.60
C ASP A 100 1.38 0.33 8.37
N ILE A 101 0.36 0.17 9.21
CA ILE A 101 -0.78 1.07 9.26
C ILE A 101 -0.29 2.48 9.64
N GLY A 102 -0.64 3.45 8.82
CA GLY A 102 -0.22 4.84 8.94
C GLY A 102 0.90 5.24 8.00
N ASP A 103 1.58 4.31 7.35
CA ASP A 103 2.62 4.63 6.37
C ASP A 103 1.98 5.19 5.07
N ILE A 104 2.72 6.03 4.36
CA ILE A 104 2.30 6.62 3.09
C ILE A 104 2.99 5.84 1.97
N VAL A 105 2.21 5.42 0.98
CA VAL A 105 2.71 4.65 -0.16
C VAL A 105 2.22 5.27 -1.47
N GLY A 106 3.07 5.21 -2.49
CA GLY A 106 2.71 5.38 -3.89
C GLY A 106 2.68 4.02 -4.57
N LEU A 107 1.75 3.80 -5.48
CA LEU A 107 1.61 2.55 -6.21
C LEU A 107 1.12 2.77 -7.64
N GLU A 108 1.45 1.80 -8.47
CA GLU A 108 0.92 1.62 -9.81
C GLU A 108 0.30 0.22 -9.91
N GLY A 109 -0.87 0.11 -10.52
CA GLY A 109 -1.56 -1.16 -10.70
C GLY A 109 -2.77 -1.00 -11.60
N PHE A 110 -3.42 -2.11 -11.96
CA PHE A 110 -4.63 -2.08 -12.77
C PHE A 110 -5.90 -2.20 -11.92
N VAL A 111 -6.97 -1.55 -12.37
CA VAL A 111 -8.28 -1.61 -11.70
C VAL A 111 -9.02 -2.87 -12.14
N PHE A 112 -9.56 -3.60 -11.18
CA PHE A 112 -10.37 -4.80 -11.42
C PHE A 112 -11.31 -5.05 -10.24
N THR A 113 -12.38 -5.81 -10.47
CA THR A 113 -13.30 -6.24 -9.41
C THR A 113 -12.81 -7.52 -8.74
N THR A 114 -12.76 -7.53 -7.40
CA THR A 114 -12.55 -8.76 -6.64
C THR A 114 -13.79 -9.65 -6.67
N GLN A 115 -13.67 -10.95 -6.36
CA GLN A 115 -14.83 -11.86 -6.32
C GLN A 115 -15.97 -11.41 -5.38
N LYS A 116 -15.70 -10.50 -4.45
CA LYS A 116 -16.69 -9.95 -3.52
C LYS A 116 -17.39 -8.68 -4.04
N GLY A 117 -17.05 -8.20 -5.24
CA GLY A 117 -17.63 -6.98 -5.80
C GLY A 117 -17.02 -5.69 -5.27
N GLU A 118 -15.94 -5.77 -4.49
CA GLU A 118 -15.12 -4.63 -4.05
C GLU A 118 -13.97 -4.35 -5.01
#